data_AF-U6MBV0-F1
#
_entry.id   AF-U6MBV0-F1
#
_cell.length_a   1.000
_cell.length_b   1.000
_cell.length_c   1.000
_cell.angle_alpha   90.00
_cell.angle_beta   90.00
_cell.angle_gamma   90.00
#
_symmetry.space_group_name_H-M   'P 1'
#
loop_
_entity.id
_entity.type
_entity.pdbx_description
1 polymer ?
#
loop_
_entity_poly.entity_id
_entity_poly.type
_entity_poly.pdbx_seq_one_letter_code
_entity_poly.pdbx_strand_id
1 'polypeptide(L)'
;MQPPLGGPPQLQAPPARDPVTKLQILLGNLLKHFTDVVVHLSEVAPPRSISGAVDVDEPSEVTEASNPAVRTTMTEGQLNEFILSCSKGVGNLVHVIEEEAEKLPEGIQSQEEVESEIRYLERENEAAAAELKQLVAAVRHVREAIREAYRDAATDGTGITID
;
A
#
# COMPACT_ATOMS: atom_id res chain seq x y z
N MET A 1 -17.92 21.16 -23.78
CA MET A 1 -16.72 20.53 -23.18
C MET A 1 -17.21 19.57 -22.09
N GLN A 2 -17.40 18.30 -22.43
CA GLN A 2 -17.77 17.24 -21.49
C GLN A 2 -16.52 16.81 -20.69
N PRO A 3 -16.62 16.57 -19.37
CA PRO A 3 -15.51 15.97 -18.64
C PRO A 3 -15.39 14.47 -19.02
N PRO A 4 -14.17 13.89 -19.02
CA PRO A 4 -13.99 12.50 -19.39
C PRO A 4 -14.57 11.58 -18.32
N LEU A 5 -15.25 10.52 -18.77
CA LEU A 5 -15.76 9.41 -17.97
C LEU A 5 -14.61 8.82 -17.14
N GLY A 6 -14.83 8.74 -15.83
CA GLY A 6 -13.87 8.24 -14.85
C GLY A 6 -13.38 6.84 -15.22
N GLY A 7 -12.07 6.70 -15.33
CA GLY A 7 -11.41 5.39 -15.41
C GLY A 7 -11.65 4.57 -14.14
N PRO A 8 -11.35 3.25 -14.19
CA PRO A 8 -11.52 2.37 -13.05
C PRO A 8 -10.78 2.94 -11.83
N PRO A 9 -11.35 2.79 -10.62
CA PRO A 9 -10.74 3.30 -9.40
C PRO A 9 -9.32 2.74 -9.30
N GLN A 10 -8.32 3.61 -9.41
CA GLN A 10 -6.94 3.21 -9.17
C GLN A 10 -6.87 2.80 -7.70
N LEU A 11 -6.74 1.50 -7.46
CA LEU A 11 -6.51 0.90 -6.15
C LEU A 11 -5.08 1.26 -5.72
N GLN A 12 -4.87 2.51 -5.35
CA GLN A 12 -3.63 2.94 -4.72
C GLN A 12 -3.68 2.51 -3.26
N ALA A 13 -2.79 1.59 -2.89
CA ALA A 13 -2.61 1.22 -1.50
C ALA A 13 -2.16 2.46 -0.69
N PRO A 14 -2.75 2.73 0.50
CA PRO A 14 -2.26 3.76 1.40
C PRO A 14 -0.82 3.47 1.85
N PRO A 15 -0.07 4.47 2.35
CA PRO A 15 1.23 4.24 2.96
C PRO A 15 1.04 3.65 4.37
N ALA A 16 0.54 2.41 4.46
CA ALA A 16 0.56 1.67 5.70
C ALA A 16 2.03 1.30 6.00
N ARG A 17 2.54 1.80 7.14
CA ARG A 17 3.92 1.54 7.57
C ARG A 17 4.10 0.14 8.16
N ASP A 18 3.04 -0.50 8.63
CA ASP A 18 3.09 -1.87 9.15
C ASP A 18 2.43 -2.88 8.18
N PRO A 19 3.02 -4.08 8.05
CA PRO A 19 2.56 -5.09 7.09
C PRO A 19 1.16 -5.62 7.42
N VAL A 20 0.77 -5.66 8.71
CA VAL A 20 -0.55 -6.15 9.15
C VAL A 20 -1.66 -5.21 8.67
N THR A 21 -1.54 -3.91 8.91
CA THR A 21 -2.53 -2.92 8.43
C THR A 21 -2.58 -2.90 6.92
N LYS A 22 -1.42 -3.04 6.24
CA LYS A 22 -1.38 -3.11 4.79
C LYS A 22 -2.14 -4.32 4.26
N LEU A 23 -1.92 -5.50 4.84
CA LEU A 23 -2.68 -6.72 4.52
C LEU A 23 -4.18 -6.55 4.79
N GLN A 24 -4.57 -5.95 5.91
CA GLN A 24 -5.98 -5.69 6.21
C GLN A 24 -6.64 -4.81 5.14
N ILE A 25 -5.96 -3.76 4.68
CA ILE A 25 -6.45 -2.89 3.61
C ILE A 25 -6.53 -3.65 2.28
N LEU A 26 -5.50 -4.43 1.93
CA LEU A 26 -5.47 -5.20 0.67
C LEU A 26 -6.58 -6.26 0.64
N LEU A 27 -6.80 -6.98 1.73
CA LEU A 27 -7.89 -7.94 1.88
C LEU A 27 -9.26 -7.26 1.82
N GLY A 28 -9.40 -6.09 2.46
CA GLY A 28 -10.61 -5.28 2.37
C GLY A 28 -10.91 -4.81 0.94
N ASN A 29 -9.87 -4.38 0.22
CA ASN A 29 -9.97 -4.01 -1.19
C ASN A 29 -10.34 -5.19 -2.07
N LEU A 30 -9.79 -6.38 -1.80
CA LEU A 30 -10.12 -7.61 -2.52
C LEU A 30 -11.58 -7.99 -2.32
N LEU A 31 -12.08 -7.95 -1.08
CA LEU A 31 -13.47 -8.24 -0.75
C LEU A 31 -14.43 -7.24 -1.43
N LYS A 32 -14.07 -5.95 -1.38
CA LYS A 32 -14.83 -4.90 -2.06
C LYS A 32 -14.87 -5.15 -3.57
N HIS A 33 -13.73 -5.47 -4.17
CA HIS A 33 -13.66 -5.77 -5.60
C HIS A 33 -14.54 -6.96 -5.99
N PHE A 34 -14.53 -8.05 -5.22
CA PHE A 34 -15.45 -9.18 -5.45
C PHE A 34 -16.91 -8.76 -5.38
N THR A 35 -17.26 -7.95 -4.38
CA THR A 35 -18.63 -7.46 -4.21
C THR A 35 -19.07 -6.60 -5.39
N ASP A 36 -18.23 -5.64 -5.79
CA ASP A 36 -18.49 -4.74 -6.90
C ASP A 36 -18.65 -5.52 -8.22
N VAL A 37 -17.81 -6.53 -8.46
CA VAL A 37 -17.88 -7.39 -9.65
C VAL A 37 -19.18 -8.21 -9.67
N VAL A 38 -19.55 -8.83 -8.54
CA VAL A 38 -20.79 -9.62 -8.46
C VAL A 38 -22.02 -8.75 -8.65
N VAL A 39 -22.06 -7.57 -8.01
CA VAL A 39 -23.15 -6.60 -8.17
C VAL A 39 -23.23 -6.15 -9.63
N HIS A 40 -22.11 -5.75 -10.23
CA HIS A 40 -22.09 -5.30 -11.62
C HIS A 40 -22.56 -6.41 -12.57
N LEU A 41 -22.04 -7.64 -12.43
CA LEU A 41 -22.49 -8.78 -13.23
C LEU A 41 -23.99 -9.06 -13.05
N SER A 42 -24.53 -8.93 -11.84
CA SER A 42 -25.97 -9.12 -11.60
C SER A 42 -26.84 -8.06 -12.28
N GLU A 43 -26.30 -6.87 -12.53
CA GLU A 43 -27.01 -5.75 -13.17
C GLU A 43 -26.88 -5.77 -14.70
N VAL A 44 -25.71 -6.15 -15.23
CA VAL A 44 -25.38 -6.00 -16.66
C VAL A 44 -25.25 -7.30 -17.44
N ALA A 45 -25.21 -8.46 -16.78
CA ALA A 45 -25.09 -9.73 -17.49
C ALA A 45 -26.35 -10.00 -18.34
N PRO A 46 -26.19 -10.41 -19.62
CA PRO A 46 -27.31 -10.78 -20.45
C PRO A 46 -28.03 -12.01 -19.88
N PRO A 47 -29.38 -12.05 -19.93
CA PRO A 47 -30.13 -13.21 -19.49
C PRO A 47 -29.73 -14.42 -20.35
N ARG A 48 -29.22 -15.47 -19.71
CA ARG A 48 -28.92 -16.74 -20.38
C ARG A 48 -30.23 -17.51 -20.54
N SER A 49 -30.67 -17.69 -21.78
CA SER A 49 -31.76 -18.61 -22.10
C SER A 49 -31.33 -20.02 -21.70
N ILE A 50 -32.01 -20.60 -20.71
CA ILE A 50 -31.85 -22.01 -20.34
C ILE A 50 -32.62 -22.82 -21.38
N SER A 51 -32.15 -22.84 -22.62
CA SER A 51 -32.80 -23.59 -23.69
C SER A 51 -31.96 -24.81 -24.02
N GLY A 52 -32.24 -25.92 -23.33
CA GLY A 52 -32.07 -27.23 -23.93
C GLY A 52 -33.12 -27.40 -25.02
N ALA A 53 -32.91 -26.80 -26.19
CA ALA A 53 -33.66 -27.09 -27.40
C ALA A 53 -32.77 -26.83 -28.62
N VAL A 54 -32.33 -27.96 -29.18
CA VAL A 54 -32.01 -28.25 -30.59
C VAL A 54 -32.27 -27.11 -31.58
N ASP A 55 -31.25 -26.85 -32.42
CA ASP A 55 -31.28 -26.09 -33.67
C ASP A 55 -32.58 -26.25 -34.46
N VAL A 56 -33.25 -25.15 -34.80
CA VAL A 56 -33.90 -24.97 -36.12
C VAL A 56 -33.80 -23.50 -36.53
N ASP A 57 -33.25 -23.31 -37.72
CA ASP A 57 -33.06 -22.10 -38.50
C ASP A 57 -34.40 -21.54 -39.04
N GLU A 58 -34.72 -20.26 -38.81
CA GLU A 58 -35.44 -19.40 -39.76
C GLU A 58 -35.53 -17.91 -39.28
N PRO A 59 -35.43 -16.90 -40.17
CA PRO A 59 -35.48 -15.49 -39.80
C PRO A 59 -36.84 -14.84 -40.15
N SER A 60 -37.45 -14.07 -39.24
CA SER A 60 -38.13 -12.81 -39.58
C SER A 60 -38.72 -12.03 -38.39
N GLU A 61 -38.39 -10.74 -38.37
CA GLU A 61 -39.16 -9.53 -38.00
C GLU A 61 -39.89 -9.36 -36.65
N VAL A 62 -39.31 -8.42 -35.88
CA VAL A 62 -39.88 -7.28 -35.13
C VAL A 62 -41.32 -7.38 -34.59
N THR A 63 -41.47 -7.28 -33.27
CA THR A 63 -42.58 -6.51 -32.68
C THR A 63 -42.17 -5.87 -31.35
N GLU A 64 -42.26 -4.54 -31.31
CA GLU A 64 -42.01 -3.68 -30.16
C GLU A 64 -43.07 -3.89 -29.06
N ALA A 65 -42.60 -3.95 -27.80
CA ALA A 65 -43.40 -3.69 -26.61
C ALA A 65 -42.56 -2.91 -25.57
N SER A 66 -42.60 -1.58 -25.70
CA SER A 66 -42.79 -0.57 -24.64
C SER A 66 -42.20 -0.80 -23.21
N ASN A 67 -41.00 -0.24 -22.97
CA ASN A 67 -40.47 0.57 -21.82
C ASN A 67 -40.79 0.24 -20.32
N PRO A 68 -39.95 0.62 -19.30
CA PRO A 68 -38.73 1.45 -19.30
C PRO A 68 -37.61 0.90 -18.36
N ALA A 69 -36.55 0.32 -18.91
CA ALA A 69 -35.23 0.29 -18.26
C ALA A 69 -34.24 -0.10 -19.34
N VAL A 70 -33.59 0.87 -19.95
CA VAL A 70 -32.36 0.62 -20.70
C VAL A 70 -31.30 0.25 -19.66
N ARG A 71 -31.41 -0.96 -19.09
CA ARG A 71 -30.25 -1.65 -18.53
C ARG A 71 -29.46 -2.05 -19.75
N THR A 72 -28.41 -1.29 -20.02
CA THR A 72 -27.46 -1.58 -21.10
C THR A 72 -26.83 -2.93 -20.79
N THR A 73 -27.42 -4.01 -21.26
CA THR A 73 -26.89 -5.36 -21.11
C THR A 73 -25.59 -5.44 -21.89
N MET A 74 -24.54 -5.97 -21.26
CA MET A 74 -23.27 -6.17 -21.94
C MET A 74 -23.43 -7.23 -23.02
N THR A 75 -22.76 -7.01 -24.16
CA THR A 75 -22.56 -8.08 -25.15
C THR A 75 -21.64 -9.16 -24.58
N GLU A 76 -21.68 -10.37 -25.13
CA GLU A 76 -20.85 -11.48 -24.66
C GLU A 76 -19.34 -11.18 -24.75
N GLY A 77 -18.90 -10.46 -25.78
CA GLY A 77 -17.52 -10.00 -25.90
C GLY A 77 -17.11 -9.02 -24.81
N GLN A 78 -17.97 -8.04 -24.50
CA GLN A 78 -17.74 -7.07 -23.42
C GLN A 78 -17.75 -7.73 -22.03
N LEU A 79 -18.63 -8.73 -21.83
CA LEU A 79 -18.68 -9.51 -20.61
C LEU A 79 -17.38 -10.31 -20.40
N ASN A 80 -16.88 -10.96 -21.46
CA ASN A 80 -15.62 -11.70 -21.40
C ASN A 80 -14.42 -10.78 -21.13
N GLU A 81 -14.36 -9.61 -21.79
CA GLU A 81 -13.31 -8.62 -21.54
C GLU A 81 -13.36 -8.08 -20.10
N PHE A 82 -14.57 -7.80 -19.59
CA PHE A 82 -14.78 -7.39 -18.22
C PHE A 82 -14.27 -8.45 -17.23
N ILE A 83 -14.69 -9.71 -17.36
CA ILE A 83 -14.26 -10.82 -16.51
C ILE A 83 -12.73 -11.00 -16.58
N LEU A 84 -12.14 -10.88 -17.77
CA LEU A 84 -10.68 -10.97 -17.95
C LEU A 84 -9.96 -9.81 -17.25
N SER A 85 -10.51 -8.60 -17.31
CA SER A 85 -9.94 -7.43 -16.61
C SER A 85 -10.02 -7.58 -15.09
N CYS A 86 -11.15 -8.08 -14.57
CA CYS A 86 -11.36 -8.34 -13.14
C CYS A 86 -10.41 -9.42 -12.64
N SER A 87 -10.29 -10.53 -13.37
CA SER A 87 -9.37 -11.62 -12.99
C SER A 87 -7.91 -11.17 -12.97
N LYS A 88 -7.48 -10.33 -13.91
CA LYS A 88 -6.15 -9.72 -13.88
C LYS A 88 -5.97 -8.80 -12.67
N GLY A 89 -6.98 -8.00 -12.33
CA GLY A 89 -6.98 -7.13 -11.15
C GLY A 89 -6.85 -7.92 -9.84
N VAL A 90 -7.62 -9.01 -9.71
CA VAL A 90 -7.53 -9.94 -8.57
C VAL A 90 -6.16 -10.60 -8.51
N GLY A 91 -5.64 -11.10 -9.64
CA GLY A 91 -4.32 -11.74 -9.70
C GLY A 91 -3.20 -10.81 -9.19
N ASN A 92 -3.20 -9.55 -9.63
CA ASN A 92 -2.25 -8.56 -9.14
C ASN A 92 -2.40 -8.30 -7.64
N LEU A 93 -3.64 -8.20 -7.14
CA LEU A 93 -3.89 -7.92 -5.73
C LEU A 93 -3.49 -9.08 -4.82
N VAL A 94 -3.74 -10.32 -5.25
CA VAL A 94 -3.30 -11.53 -4.54
C VAL A 94 -1.78 -11.61 -4.49
N HIS A 95 -1.09 -11.32 -5.59
CA HIS A 95 0.37 -11.30 -5.60
C HIS A 95 0.95 -10.28 -4.60
N VAL A 96 0.38 -9.07 -4.53
CA VAL A 96 0.80 -8.07 -3.54
C VAL A 96 0.48 -8.51 -2.10
N ILE A 97 -0.63 -9.23 -1.89
CA ILE A 97 -0.95 -9.82 -0.59
C ILE A 97 0.09 -10.87 -0.19
N GLU A 98 0.51 -11.73 -1.11
CA GLU A 98 1.57 -12.72 -0.86
C GLU A 98 2.88 -12.05 -0.46
N GLU A 99 3.33 -11.04 -1.22
CA GLU A 99 4.54 -10.28 -0.92
C GLU A 99 4.49 -9.57 0.46
N GLU A 100 3.31 -9.09 0.87
CA GLU A 100 3.16 -8.47 2.19
C GLU A 100 3.03 -9.50 3.32
N ALA A 101 2.50 -10.68 3.04
CA ALA A 101 2.43 -11.77 4.00
C ALA A 101 3.82 -12.32 4.36
N GLU A 102 4.75 -12.34 3.41
CA GLU A 102 6.16 -12.71 3.65
C GLU A 102 6.89 -11.74 4.58
N LYS A 103 6.39 -10.51 4.76
CA LYS A 103 6.97 -9.51 5.65
C LYS A 103 6.47 -9.64 7.09
N LEU A 104 5.54 -10.55 7.35
CA LEU A 104 5.08 -10.82 8.70
C LEU A 104 6.19 -11.54 9.50
N PRO A 105 6.30 -11.25 10.82
CA PRO A 105 7.23 -11.97 11.67
C PRO A 105 6.90 -13.47 11.68
N GLU A 106 7.93 -14.31 11.55
CA GLU A 106 7.82 -15.77 11.36
C GLU A 106 7.25 -16.53 12.57
N GLY A 107 6.99 -15.85 13.69
CA GLY A 107 6.53 -16.48 14.92
C GLY A 107 5.70 -15.55 15.80
N ILE A 108 4.80 -16.17 16.56
CA ILE A 108 4.09 -15.51 17.65
C ILE A 108 5.04 -15.53 18.85
N GLN A 109 5.65 -14.38 19.15
CA GLN A 109 6.36 -14.20 20.41
C GLN A 109 5.36 -14.10 21.56
N SER A 110 5.70 -14.70 22.69
CA SER A 110 4.90 -14.50 23.91
C SER A 110 5.02 -13.05 24.38
N GLN A 111 3.99 -12.53 25.05
CA GLN A 111 4.03 -11.17 25.58
C GLN A 111 5.20 -10.97 26.56
N GLU A 112 5.54 -11.99 27.34
CA GLU A 112 6.67 -11.93 28.28
C GLU A 112 8.02 -11.77 27.56
N GLU A 113 8.25 -12.54 26.49
CA GLU A 113 9.46 -12.41 25.67
C GLU A 113 9.57 -11.01 25.06
N VAL A 114 8.48 -10.49 24.49
CA VAL A 114 8.43 -9.14 23.92
C VAL A 114 8.76 -8.07 24.97
N GLU A 115 8.14 -8.15 26.15
CA GLU A 115 8.42 -7.20 27.24
C GLU A 115 9.87 -7.29 27.73
N SER A 116 10.43 -8.50 27.80
CA SER A 116 11.81 -8.70 28.21
C SER A 116 12.80 -8.08 27.22
N GLU A 117 12.53 -8.24 25.91
CA GLU A 117 13.32 -7.69 24.82
C GLU A 117 13.24 -6.17 24.80
N ILE A 118 12.04 -5.60 24.98
CA ILE A 118 11.85 -4.14 25.08
C ILE A 118 12.69 -3.58 26.22
N ARG A 119 12.61 -4.17 27.43
CA ARG A 119 13.41 -3.71 28.57
C ARG A 119 14.91 -3.85 28.34
N TYR A 120 15.34 -4.86 27.59
CA TYR A 120 16.74 -5.02 27.20
C TYR A 120 17.18 -3.87 26.27
N LEU A 121 16.43 -3.65 25.20
CA LEU A 121 16.71 -2.61 24.20
C LEU A 121 16.66 -1.20 24.79
N GLU A 122 15.75 -0.92 25.73
CA GLU A 122 15.70 0.36 26.45
C GLU A 122 17.00 0.61 27.23
N ARG A 123 17.52 -0.44 27.89
CA ARG A 123 18.76 -0.37 28.66
C ARG A 123 19.98 -0.13 27.76
N GLU A 124 20.05 -0.84 26.62
CA GLU A 124 21.11 -0.61 25.64
C GLU A 124 21.04 0.78 25.03
N ASN A 125 19.84 1.28 24.73
CA ASN A 125 19.65 2.62 24.21
C ASN A 125 20.10 3.69 25.21
N GLU A 126 19.78 3.53 26.49
CA GLU A 126 20.25 4.43 27.56
C GLU A 126 21.78 4.43 27.66
N ALA A 127 22.41 3.25 27.61
CA ALA A 127 23.87 3.14 27.61
C ALA A 127 24.50 3.83 26.40
N ALA A 128 23.98 3.56 25.19
CA ALA A 128 24.46 4.18 23.96
C ALA A 128 24.28 5.71 23.97
N ALA A 129 23.17 6.22 24.53
CA ALA A 129 22.93 7.65 24.68
C ALA A 129 23.92 8.30 25.66
N ALA A 130 24.27 7.61 26.75
CA ALA A 130 25.28 8.07 27.70
C ALA A 130 26.68 8.13 27.06
N GLU A 131 27.06 7.10 26.30
CA GLU A 131 28.32 7.07 25.55
C GLU A 131 28.37 8.20 24.52
N LEU A 132 27.30 8.42 23.76
CA LEU A 132 27.21 9.51 22.80
C LEU A 132 27.39 10.87 23.48
N LYS A 133 26.78 11.07 24.65
CA LYS A 133 26.94 12.30 25.43
C LYS A 133 28.38 12.53 25.87
N GLN A 134 29.07 11.49 26.31
CA GLN A 134 30.49 11.55 26.68
C GLN A 134 31.37 11.88 25.47
N LEU A 135 31.12 11.24 24.32
CA LEU A 135 31.84 11.51 23.08
C LEU A 135 31.66 12.96 22.63
N VAL A 136 30.44 13.48 22.65
CA VAL A 136 30.15 14.88 22.31
C VAL A 136 30.89 15.84 23.24
N ALA A 137 30.93 15.55 24.54
CA ALA A 137 31.68 16.37 25.50
C ALA A 137 33.19 16.35 25.21
N ALA A 138 33.76 15.18 24.93
CA ALA A 138 35.18 15.03 24.58
C ALA A 138 35.52 15.78 23.29
N VAL A 139 34.71 15.64 22.24
CA VAL A 139 34.90 16.37 20.97
C VAL A 139 34.83 17.88 21.19
N ARG A 140 33.91 18.36 22.02
CA ARG A 140 33.83 19.78 22.37
C ARG A 140 35.11 20.26 23.05
N HIS A 141 35.63 19.50 24.01
CA HIS A 141 36.86 19.84 24.72
C HIS A 141 38.07 19.89 23.77
N VAL A 142 38.22 18.88 22.90
CA VAL A 142 39.29 18.86 21.87
C VAL A 142 39.19 20.08 20.95
N ARG A 143 37.97 20.43 20.50
CA ARG A 143 37.76 21.60 19.65
C ARG A 143 38.13 22.91 20.35
N GLU A 144 37.79 23.04 21.63
CA GLU A 144 38.16 24.22 22.44
C GLU A 144 39.69 24.31 22.62
N ALA A 145 40.34 23.19 22.93
CA ALA A 145 41.81 23.12 23.05
C ALA A 145 42.53 23.47 21.73
N ILE A 146 42.05 22.98 20.58
CA ILE A 146 42.59 23.36 19.26
C ILE A 146 42.41 24.85 19.01
N ARG A 147 41.25 25.42 19.37
CA ARG A 147 40.98 26.86 19.18
C ARG A 147 41.87 27.73 20.06
N GLU A 148 42.18 27.29 21.27
CA GLU A 148 43.12 27.97 22.18
C GLU A 148 44.55 27.87 21.66
N ALA A 149 45.02 26.67 21.31
CA ALA A 149 46.35 26.46 20.73
C ALA A 149 46.56 27.27 19.44
N TYR A 150 45.54 27.38 18.58
CA TYR A 150 45.60 28.23 17.39
C TYR A 150 45.70 29.72 17.74
N ARG A 151 44.95 30.19 18.75
CA ARG A 151 45.02 31.57 19.21
C ARG A 151 46.41 31.88 19.76
N ASP A 152 46.93 31.04 20.66
CA ASP A 152 48.25 31.22 21.24
C ASP A 152 49.33 31.27 20.13
N ALA A 153 49.29 30.33 19.17
CA ALA A 153 50.23 30.32 18.05
C ALA A 153 50.12 31.57 17.16
N ALA A 154 48.93 32.17 17.03
CA ALA A 154 48.72 33.38 16.23
C ALA A 154 49.11 34.67 16.97
N THR A 155 49.06 34.68 18.31
CA THR A 155 49.33 35.86 19.13
C THR A 155 50.73 35.87 19.75
N ASP A 156 51.43 34.72 19.77
CA ASP A 156 52.77 34.59 20.32
C ASP A 156 53.75 35.61 19.71
N GLY A 157 54.39 36.41 20.57
CA GLY A 157 55.31 37.48 20.19
C GLY A 157 54.70 38.74 19.55
N THR A 158 53.39 38.80 19.31
CA THR A 158 52.75 39.93 18.59
C THR A 158 52.11 40.99 19.49
N GLY A 159 51.82 40.67 20.77
CA GLY A 159 51.14 41.57 21.70
C GLY A 159 49.67 41.84 21.38
N ILE A 160 49.08 41.11 20.43
CA ILE A 160 47.68 41.23 19.99
C ILE A 160 46.83 40.19 20.73
N THR A 161 45.69 40.60 21.29
CA THR A 161 44.66 39.68 21.82
C THR A 161 43.52 39.51 20.81
N ILE A 162 43.12 38.27 20.52
CA ILE A 162 42.01 37.96 19.61
C ILE A 162 40.80 37.52 20.45
N ASP A 163 39.77 38.37 20.50
CA ASP A 163 38.44 38.08 21.09
C ASP A 163 37.59 37.18 20.19
#